data_AF-A0AAC9IGA3-F1
#
_entry.id   AF-A0AAC9IGA3-F1
#
_cell.length_a   1.000
_cell.length_b   1.000
_cell.length_c   1.000
_cell.angle_alpha   90.00
_cell.angle_beta   90.00
_cell.angle_gamma   90.00
#
_symmetry.space_group_name_H-M   'P 1'
#
loop_
_entity.id
_entity.type
_entity.pdbx_description
1 polymer ?
#
loop_
_entity_poly.entity_id
_entity_poly.type
_entity_poly.pdbx_seq_one_letter_code
_entity_poly.pdbx_strand_id
1 'polypeptide(L)'
;MQLFHYHYWTPFVEETEKAYTSLGFDVKSRFTKEGSFHPPLTWDDFREKNPVFRIVEMRKGQINVTFGYSKKVIFDHIGFLVTDDEYHQLLIQAKKQHWGIQTGERRTFLSTPIRLRIELQRRTDVIETGEEALSGMTIAVPDLTHTPNVDQLLDGLIQPIHLEKGERLSLLKVMIKDANCKNTIDPNGVHVLKQT
;
A
#
# COMPACT_ATOMS: atom_id res chain seq x y z
N MET A 1 2.37 5.88 -14.87
CA MET A 1 2.21 4.91 -13.77
C MET A 1 1.81 5.69 -12.53
N GLN A 2 0.79 5.25 -11.80
CA GLN A 2 0.26 5.97 -10.63
C GLN A 2 0.44 5.16 -9.35
N LEU A 3 1.12 5.72 -8.36
CA LEU A 3 1.15 5.17 -7.00
C LEU A 3 -0.24 5.34 -6.36
N PHE A 4 -0.84 4.22 -5.94
CA PHE A 4 -2.19 4.24 -5.35
C PHE A 4 -2.31 3.40 -4.07
N HIS A 5 -1.38 2.47 -3.84
CA HIS A 5 -1.54 1.44 -2.82
C HIS A 5 -0.31 1.22 -1.93
N TYR A 6 -0.56 0.88 -0.67
CA TYR A 6 0.42 0.28 0.22
C TYR A 6 -0.22 -0.72 1.19
N HIS A 7 0.55 -1.73 1.58
CA HIS A 7 0.10 -2.86 2.39
C HIS A 7 0.98 -3.09 3.62
N TYR A 8 0.32 -3.34 4.75
CA TYR A 8 0.95 -3.72 6.01
C TYR A 8 0.45 -5.04 6.60
N TRP A 9 1.30 -5.67 7.38
CA TRP A 9 0.88 -6.59 8.42
C TRP A 9 1.13 -5.96 9.78
N THR A 10 0.15 -5.97 10.67
CA THR A 10 0.20 -5.24 11.94
C THR A 10 -0.53 -5.94 13.08
N PRO A 11 -0.06 -5.81 14.33
CA PRO A 11 -0.84 -6.23 15.49
C PRO A 11 -2.00 -5.27 15.81
N PHE A 12 -2.02 -4.08 15.20
CA PHE A 12 -2.93 -2.98 15.51
C PHE A 12 -4.07 -2.84 14.49
N VAL A 13 -4.74 -3.94 14.12
CA VAL A 13 -5.69 -3.96 12.99
C VAL A 13 -6.87 -3.01 13.22
N GLU A 14 -7.53 -3.11 14.38
CA GLU A 14 -8.69 -2.26 14.71
C GLU A 14 -8.28 -0.79 14.89
N GLU A 15 -7.13 -0.53 15.51
CA GLU A 15 -6.59 0.82 15.70
C GLU A 15 -6.18 1.45 14.37
N THR A 16 -5.59 0.68 13.46
CA THR A 16 -5.23 1.13 12.12
C THR A 16 -6.49 1.53 11.35
N GLU A 17 -7.54 0.71 11.40
CA GLU A 17 -8.82 1.05 10.79
C GLU A 17 -9.41 2.35 11.34
N LYS A 18 -9.42 2.51 12.67
CA LYS A 18 -9.89 3.75 13.33
C LYS A 18 -9.06 4.97 12.91
N ALA A 19 -7.74 4.83 12.84
CA ALA A 19 -6.85 5.91 12.43
C ALA A 19 -7.14 6.37 10.99
N TYR A 20 -7.23 5.45 10.03
CA TYR A 20 -7.55 5.80 8.64
C TYR A 20 -8.99 6.30 8.47
N THR A 21 -9.94 5.77 9.23
CA THR A 21 -11.32 6.32 9.27
C THR A 21 -11.32 7.77 9.73
N SER A 22 -10.52 8.12 10.75
CA SER A 22 -10.39 9.51 11.22
C SER A 22 -9.73 10.45 10.19
N LEU A 23 -8.97 9.88 9.26
CA LEU A 23 -8.41 10.57 8.10
C LEU A 23 -9.39 10.62 6.93
N GLY A 24 -10.63 10.14 7.08
CA GLY A 24 -11.67 10.17 6.05
C GLY A 24 -11.56 9.05 5.02
N PHE A 25 -10.91 7.93 5.35
CA PHE A 25 -10.98 6.71 4.55
C PHE A 25 -12.23 5.92 4.88
N ASP A 26 -12.84 5.33 3.87
CA ASP A 26 -13.93 4.38 4.02
C ASP A 26 -13.40 2.96 4.09
N VAL A 27 -13.97 2.17 5.00
CA VAL A 27 -13.76 0.72 5.00
C VAL A 27 -14.52 0.15 3.80
N LYS A 28 -13.85 -0.61 2.93
CA LYS A 28 -14.50 -1.28 1.80
C LYS A 28 -14.84 -2.72 2.11
N SER A 29 -13.94 -3.41 2.80
CA SER A 29 -14.11 -4.82 3.14
C SER A 29 -13.17 -5.22 4.28
N ARG A 30 -13.66 -6.11 5.15
CA ARG A 30 -12.82 -6.81 6.12
C ARG A 30 -12.90 -8.30 5.80
N PHE A 31 -11.83 -8.84 5.24
CA PHE A 31 -11.73 -10.25 4.88
C PHE A 31 -11.17 -11.05 6.05
N THR A 32 -11.85 -12.13 6.38
CA THR A 32 -11.45 -13.06 7.43
C THR A 32 -11.26 -14.45 6.83
N LYS A 33 -10.82 -15.41 7.63
CA LYS A 33 -10.75 -16.81 7.19
C LYS A 33 -12.14 -17.41 7.02
N GLU A 34 -13.11 -16.93 7.79
CA GLU A 34 -14.48 -17.45 7.87
C GLU A 34 -15.47 -16.75 6.93
N GLY A 35 -15.08 -15.63 6.31
CA GLY A 35 -15.93 -14.87 5.40
C GLY A 35 -15.45 -13.43 5.21
N SER A 36 -16.39 -12.51 5.02
CA SER A 36 -16.12 -11.08 4.92
C SER A 36 -17.17 -10.26 5.65
N PHE A 37 -16.73 -9.15 6.24
CA PHE A 37 -17.59 -8.16 6.87
C PHE A 37 -17.46 -6.84 6.11
N HIS A 38 -18.57 -6.39 5.54
CA HIS A 38 -18.65 -5.16 4.76
C HIS A 38 -19.43 -4.09 5.54
N PRO A 39 -19.22 -2.79 5.27
CA PRO A 39 -20.10 -1.75 5.78
C PRO A 39 -21.58 -2.07 5.49
N PRO A 40 -22.52 -1.69 6.39
CA PRO A 40 -22.32 -0.84 7.57
C PRO A 40 -21.82 -1.58 8.83
N LEU A 41 -21.43 -2.86 8.74
CA LEU A 41 -20.93 -3.60 9.90
C LEU A 41 -19.67 -2.97 10.48
N THR A 42 -19.60 -2.95 11.80
CA THR A 42 -18.54 -2.41 12.65
C THR A 42 -17.88 -3.53 13.45
N TRP A 43 -16.77 -3.20 14.15
CA TRP A 43 -16.07 -4.17 14.99
C TRP A 43 -16.95 -4.84 16.03
N ASP A 44 -17.92 -4.11 16.60
CA ASP A 44 -18.79 -4.64 17.66
C ASP A 44 -19.81 -5.65 17.12
N ASP A 45 -20.16 -5.59 15.84
CA ASP A 45 -21.10 -6.54 15.20
C ASP A 45 -20.53 -7.96 15.04
N PHE A 46 -19.20 -8.11 15.13
CA PHE A 46 -18.53 -9.39 14.93
C PHE A 46 -17.46 -9.72 15.99
N ARG A 47 -17.26 -8.87 17.00
CA ARG A 47 -16.25 -9.08 18.04
C ARG A 47 -16.39 -10.44 18.72
N GLU A 48 -17.62 -10.80 19.09
CA GLU A 48 -17.92 -12.07 19.76
C GLU A 48 -17.60 -13.32 18.91
N LYS A 49 -17.50 -13.16 17.59
CA LYS A 49 -17.13 -14.25 16.67
C LYS A 49 -15.63 -14.55 16.68
N ASN A 50 -14.82 -13.71 17.33
CA ASN A 50 -13.36 -13.79 17.36
C ASN A 50 -12.75 -14.07 15.96
N PRO A 51 -13.09 -13.28 14.93
CA PRO A 51 -12.71 -13.60 13.56
C PRO A 51 -11.20 -13.52 13.35
N VAL A 52 -10.67 -14.41 12.50
CA VAL A 52 -9.26 -14.38 12.12
C VAL A 52 -9.11 -13.50 10.87
N PHE A 53 -8.72 -12.24 11.08
CA PHE A 53 -8.53 -11.29 10.00
C PHE A 53 -7.39 -11.69 9.07
N ARG A 54 -7.68 -11.63 7.77
CA ARG A 54 -6.69 -11.73 6.72
C ARG A 54 -6.28 -10.34 6.27
N ILE A 55 -7.23 -9.54 5.81
CA ILE A 55 -6.98 -8.21 5.23
C ILE A 55 -8.18 -7.32 5.50
N VAL A 56 -7.94 -6.09 5.91
CA VAL A 56 -8.87 -4.97 5.84
C VAL A 56 -8.45 -4.09 4.68
N GLU A 57 -9.43 -3.69 3.85
CA GLU A 57 -9.24 -2.79 2.73
C GLU A 57 -9.95 -1.47 3.03
N MET A 58 -9.19 -0.37 2.97
CA MET A 58 -9.68 0.99 3.14
C MET A 58 -9.36 1.84 1.92
N ARG A 59 -10.28 2.73 1.53
CA ARG A 59 -10.09 3.60 0.37
C ARG A 59 -10.46 5.03 0.65
N LYS A 60 -9.78 5.96 -0.02
CA LYS A 60 -10.11 7.38 -0.06
C LYS A 60 -9.70 7.96 -1.41
N GLY A 61 -10.68 8.38 -2.22
CA GLY A 61 -10.43 8.80 -3.59
C GLY A 61 -9.58 7.76 -4.33
N GLN A 62 -8.41 8.17 -4.79
CA GLN A 62 -7.47 7.35 -5.55
C GLN A 62 -6.45 6.60 -4.68
N ILE A 63 -6.72 6.45 -3.39
CA ILE A 63 -5.82 5.81 -2.42
C ILE A 63 -6.46 4.53 -1.91
N ASN A 64 -5.67 3.46 -1.85
CA ASN A 64 -6.04 2.19 -1.26
C ASN A 64 -5.01 1.82 -0.18
N VAL A 65 -5.47 1.54 1.03
CA VAL A 65 -4.63 1.05 2.12
C VAL A 65 -5.15 -0.32 2.53
N THR A 66 -4.28 -1.33 2.51
CA THR A 66 -4.60 -2.64 3.06
C THR A 66 -3.77 -2.93 4.27
N PHE A 67 -4.34 -3.66 5.21
CA PHE A 67 -3.59 -4.20 6.33
C PHE A 67 -4.18 -5.50 6.86
N GLY A 68 -3.32 -6.42 7.25
CA GLY A 68 -3.69 -7.70 7.85
C GLY A 68 -3.05 -7.91 9.21
N TYR A 69 -3.46 -8.97 9.92
CA TYR A 69 -2.90 -9.26 11.24
C TYR A 69 -1.51 -9.90 11.16
N SER A 70 -0.59 -9.44 12.01
CA SER A 70 0.65 -10.13 12.36
C SER A 70 1.09 -9.76 13.77
N LYS A 71 2.06 -10.50 14.34
CA LYS A 71 2.62 -10.19 15.67
C LYS A 71 3.49 -8.92 15.72
N LYS A 72 3.90 -8.39 14.57
CA LYS A 72 4.82 -7.25 14.44
C LYS A 72 4.47 -6.46 13.20
N VAL A 73 4.64 -5.13 13.27
CA VAL A 73 4.51 -4.27 12.08
C VAL A 73 5.52 -4.68 11.03
N ILE A 74 5.03 -5.08 9.85
CA ILE A 74 5.78 -5.47 8.67
C ILE A 74 5.20 -4.72 7.47
N PHE A 75 6.04 -3.91 6.83
CA PHE A 75 5.70 -3.32 5.54
C PHE A 75 5.89 -4.36 4.43
N ASP A 76 4.86 -4.61 3.63
CA ASP A 76 4.86 -5.70 2.64
C ASP A 76 5.16 -5.18 1.23
N HIS A 77 4.30 -4.32 0.68
CA HIS A 77 4.43 -3.85 -0.69
C HIS A 77 3.78 -2.49 -0.92
N ILE A 78 4.14 -1.88 -2.05
CA ILE A 78 3.42 -0.76 -2.67
C ILE A 78 2.76 -1.22 -3.97
N GLY A 79 1.71 -0.54 -4.41
CA GLY A 79 1.04 -0.85 -5.66
C GLY A 79 0.86 0.35 -6.58
N PHE A 80 0.99 0.05 -7.87
CA PHE A 80 0.82 0.99 -8.96
C PHE A 80 -0.35 0.60 -9.85
N LEU A 81 -1.17 1.60 -10.19
CA LEU A 81 -2.12 1.51 -11.28
C LEU A 81 -1.35 1.80 -12.57
N VAL A 82 -1.41 0.86 -13.50
CA VAL A 82 -0.64 0.87 -14.75
C VAL A 82 -1.55 0.61 -15.94
N THR A 83 -1.25 1.26 -17.06
CA THR A 83 -1.82 0.91 -18.37
C THR A 83 -1.26 -0.43 -18.86
N ASP A 84 -1.87 -1.01 -19.90
CA ASP A 84 -1.36 -2.25 -20.50
C ASP A 84 0.07 -2.07 -21.05
N ASP A 85 0.35 -0.94 -21.70
CA ASP A 85 1.69 -0.65 -22.23
C ASP A 85 2.73 -0.53 -21.11
N GLU A 86 2.43 0.23 -20.05
CA GLU A 86 3.30 0.34 -18.87
C GLU A 86 3.52 -1.02 -18.22
N TYR A 87 2.46 -1.81 -18.06
CA TYR A 87 2.53 -3.16 -17.52
C TYR A 87 3.52 -4.02 -18.32
N HIS A 88 3.39 -4.07 -19.65
CA HIS A 88 4.28 -4.85 -20.50
C HIS A 88 5.73 -4.37 -20.43
N GLN A 89 5.96 -3.05 -20.42
CA GLN A 89 7.31 -2.48 -20.29
C GLN A 89 7.95 -2.84 -18.94
N LEU A 90 7.21 -2.72 -17.83
CA LEU A 90 7.70 -3.07 -16.50
C LEU A 90 8.07 -4.55 -16.40
N LEU A 91 7.28 -5.46 -17.01
CA LEU A 91 7.65 -6.88 -17.05
C LEU A 91 8.92 -7.15 -17.85
N ILE A 92 9.13 -6.44 -18.97
CA ILE A 92 10.36 -6.56 -19.76
C ILE A 92 11.57 -6.11 -18.93
N GLN A 93 11.46 -4.97 -18.25
CA GLN A 93 12.55 -4.45 -17.40
C GLN A 93 12.84 -5.39 -16.23
N ALA A 94 11.79 -5.86 -15.52
CA ALA A 94 11.94 -6.83 -14.43
C ALA A 94 12.62 -8.12 -14.90
N LYS A 95 12.28 -8.64 -16.09
CA LYS A 95 12.95 -9.82 -16.68
C LYS A 95 14.42 -9.55 -16.99
N LYS A 96 14.75 -8.40 -17.59
CA LYS A 96 16.14 -8.01 -17.88
C LYS A 96 17.00 -7.93 -16.61
N GLN A 97 16.39 -7.51 -15.50
CA GLN A 97 17.04 -7.40 -14.20
C GLN A 97 16.98 -8.69 -13.37
N HIS A 98 16.45 -9.79 -13.92
CA HIS A 98 16.25 -11.08 -13.24
C HIS A 98 15.42 -11.01 -11.95
N TRP A 99 14.44 -10.11 -11.90
CA TRP A 99 13.53 -9.99 -10.76
C TRP A 99 12.50 -11.11 -10.75
N GLY A 100 12.03 -11.46 -9.55
CA GLY A 100 10.94 -12.41 -9.40
C GLY A 100 9.63 -11.79 -9.89
N ILE A 101 8.92 -12.50 -10.79
CA ILE A 101 7.63 -12.06 -11.34
C ILE A 101 6.57 -13.09 -10.97
N GLN A 102 5.54 -12.67 -10.25
CA GLN A 102 4.41 -13.50 -9.89
C GLN A 102 3.13 -12.92 -10.51
N THR A 103 2.73 -13.47 -11.66
CA THR A 103 1.50 -13.09 -12.34
C THR A 103 0.31 -13.82 -11.73
N GLY A 104 -0.70 -13.06 -11.29
CA GLY A 104 -2.01 -13.58 -10.92
C GLY A 104 -3.09 -13.02 -11.84
N GLU A 105 -4.31 -13.56 -11.74
CA GLU A 105 -5.44 -13.12 -12.56
C GLU A 105 -5.78 -11.63 -12.38
N ARG A 106 -5.67 -11.13 -11.15
CA ARG A 106 -6.09 -9.76 -10.80
C ARG A 106 -4.94 -8.76 -10.77
N ARG A 107 -3.70 -9.21 -10.60
CA ARG A 107 -2.53 -8.36 -10.36
C ARG A 107 -1.25 -9.15 -10.49
N THR A 108 -0.14 -8.45 -10.74
CA THR A 108 1.19 -9.04 -10.78
C THR A 108 2.06 -8.45 -9.69
N PHE A 109 2.90 -9.27 -9.07
CA PHE A 109 3.92 -8.81 -8.13
C PHE A 109 5.31 -8.92 -8.74
N LEU A 110 6.12 -7.87 -8.55
CA LEU A 110 7.55 -7.86 -8.81
C LEU A 110 8.29 -7.89 -7.46
N SER A 111 9.24 -8.81 -7.32
CA SER A 111 10.13 -8.88 -6.15
C SER A 111 11.44 -8.19 -6.48
N THR A 112 11.71 -7.07 -5.82
CA THR A 112 12.95 -6.30 -6.05
C THR A 112 14.13 -6.83 -5.22
N PRO A 113 15.39 -6.51 -5.61
CA PRO A 113 16.58 -6.88 -4.85
C PRO A 113 16.65 -6.28 -3.43
N ILE A 114 15.93 -5.17 -3.18
CA ILE A 114 15.89 -4.49 -1.88
C ILE A 114 14.75 -5.01 -0.98
N ARG A 115 14.17 -6.18 -1.32
CA ARG A 115 13.05 -6.84 -0.63
C ARG A 115 11.72 -6.10 -0.69
N LEU A 116 11.68 -4.89 -1.24
CA LEU A 116 10.42 -4.21 -1.56
C LEU A 116 9.68 -5.01 -2.64
N ARG A 117 8.41 -5.30 -2.43
CA ARG A 117 7.55 -5.87 -3.47
C ARG A 117 6.74 -4.76 -4.11
N ILE A 118 6.56 -4.87 -5.42
CA ILE A 118 5.77 -3.94 -6.23
C ILE A 118 4.57 -4.69 -6.80
N GLU A 119 3.37 -4.22 -6.48
CA GLU A 119 2.12 -4.65 -7.10
C GLU A 119 1.85 -3.84 -8.37
N LEU A 120 1.54 -4.54 -9.46
CA LEU A 120 1.05 -3.96 -10.70
C LEU A 120 -0.43 -4.29 -10.85
N GLN A 121 -1.25 -3.25 -10.88
CA GLN A 121 -2.69 -3.32 -10.99
C GLN A 121 -3.14 -2.62 -12.28
N ARG A 122 -4.01 -3.27 -13.05
CA ARG A 122 -4.56 -2.73 -14.30
C ARG A 122 -6.03 -2.37 -14.20
N ARG A 123 -6.71 -2.90 -13.18
CA ARG A 123 -8.11 -2.64 -12.95
C ARG A 123 -8.29 -1.29 -12.27
N THR A 124 -9.16 -0.45 -12.82
CA THR A 124 -9.44 0.89 -12.30
C THR A 124 -10.48 0.90 -11.18
N ASP A 125 -11.21 -0.20 -10.97
CA ASP A 125 -12.22 -0.34 -9.90
C ASP A 125 -11.63 -0.54 -8.49
N VAL A 126 -10.30 -0.52 -8.38
CA VAL A 126 -9.53 -0.59 -7.13
C VAL A 126 -9.37 0.78 -6.43
N ILE A 127 -9.72 1.85 -7.13
CA ILE A 127 -9.75 3.22 -6.65
C ILE A 127 -11.15 3.81 -6.82
N GLU A 128 -11.44 4.88 -6.10
CA GLU A 128 -12.70 5.60 -6.16
C GLU A 128 -12.57 6.88 -7.00
N THR A 129 -13.71 7.45 -7.40
CA THR A 129 -13.75 8.80 -7.97
C THR A 129 -13.40 9.82 -6.89
N GLY A 130 -12.43 10.69 -7.15
CA GLY A 130 -11.99 11.73 -6.20
C GLY A 130 -10.67 12.36 -6.60
N GLU A 131 -10.30 13.45 -5.94
CA GLU A 131 -9.01 14.12 -6.16
C GLU A 131 -7.94 13.69 -5.15
N GLU A 132 -8.34 12.99 -4.09
CA GLU A 132 -7.43 12.48 -3.07
C GLU A 132 -6.50 11.44 -3.67
N ALA A 133 -5.20 11.67 -3.55
CA ALA A 133 -4.20 10.80 -4.13
C ALA A 133 -2.94 10.76 -3.28
N LEU A 134 -2.19 9.66 -3.39
CA LEU A 134 -0.81 9.65 -2.93
C LEU A 134 0.00 10.59 -3.81
N SER A 135 0.82 11.40 -3.17
CA SER A 135 1.69 12.37 -3.83
C SER A 135 3.17 12.10 -3.59
N GLY A 136 3.51 11.15 -2.71
CA GLY A 136 4.87 10.67 -2.53
C GLY A 136 5.01 9.78 -1.30
N MET A 137 6.17 9.11 -1.18
CA MET A 137 6.48 8.23 -0.07
C MET A 137 7.95 8.28 0.33
N THR A 138 8.25 7.91 1.57
CA THR A 138 9.61 7.63 2.04
C THR A 138 9.67 6.24 2.62
N ILE A 139 10.58 5.41 2.09
CA ILE A 139 10.75 4.01 2.48
C ILE A 139 12.19 3.81 2.98
N ALA A 140 12.31 3.30 4.21
CA ALA A 140 13.56 2.79 4.73
C ALA A 140 13.86 1.41 4.14
N VAL A 141 15.11 1.20 3.75
CA VAL A 141 15.64 -0.10 3.30
C VAL A 141 16.95 -0.45 4.01
N PRO A 142 17.23 -1.74 4.28
CA PRO A 142 18.45 -2.16 4.98
C PRO A 142 19.73 -1.84 4.20
N ASP A 143 19.65 -1.88 2.88
CA ASP A 143 20.77 -1.79 1.97
C ASP A 143 20.37 -0.96 0.74
N LEU A 144 21.13 0.09 0.49
CA LEU A 144 20.92 0.99 -0.65
C LEU A 144 21.67 0.53 -1.91
N THR A 145 22.54 -0.48 -1.83
CA THR A 145 23.44 -0.89 -2.93
C THR A 145 22.70 -1.19 -4.23
N HIS A 146 21.49 -1.74 -4.15
CA HIS A 146 20.68 -2.11 -5.31
C HIS A 146 19.53 -1.15 -5.62
N THR A 147 19.47 0.01 -4.95
CA THR A 147 18.42 1.01 -5.20
C THR A 147 18.45 1.64 -6.60
N PRO A 148 19.60 1.87 -7.27
CA PRO A 148 19.59 2.48 -8.60
C PRO A 148 18.77 1.70 -9.64
N ASN A 149 18.74 0.37 -9.55
CA ASN A 149 17.93 -0.46 -10.45
C ASN A 149 16.43 -0.33 -10.17
N VAL A 150 16.07 -0.07 -8.92
CA VAL A 150 14.68 0.19 -8.53
C VAL A 150 14.30 1.61 -8.93
N ASP A 151 15.15 2.59 -8.66
CA ASP A 151 14.95 3.99 -9.08
C ASP A 151 14.74 4.07 -10.60
N GLN A 152 15.57 3.40 -11.40
CA GLN A 152 15.42 3.36 -12.85
C GLN A 152 14.04 2.83 -13.30
N LEU A 153 13.47 1.84 -12.61
CA LEU A 153 12.13 1.34 -12.91
C LEU A 153 11.05 2.39 -12.57
N LEU A 154 11.32 3.18 -11.53
CA LEU A 154 10.41 4.16 -10.95
C LEU A 154 10.58 5.57 -11.54
N ASP A 155 11.59 5.82 -12.37
CA ASP A 155 11.89 7.14 -12.98
C ASP A 155 10.70 7.78 -13.73
N GLY A 156 9.78 6.95 -14.24
CA GLY A 156 8.55 7.41 -14.90
C GLY A 156 7.38 7.73 -13.97
N LEU A 157 7.58 7.70 -12.64
CA LEU A 157 6.54 7.99 -11.68
C LEU A 157 6.23 9.47 -11.58
N ILE A 158 4.93 9.75 -11.48
CA ILE A 158 4.42 11.09 -11.16
C ILE A 158 4.68 11.40 -9.67
N GLN A 159 4.57 10.38 -8.81
CA GLN A 159 4.75 10.49 -7.37
C GLN A 159 6.19 10.10 -6.96
N PRO A 160 6.97 11.01 -6.35
CA PRO A 160 8.31 10.67 -5.86
C PRO A 160 8.28 9.61 -4.76
N ILE A 161 9.17 8.63 -4.87
CA ILE A 161 9.46 7.65 -3.83
C ILE A 161 10.91 7.84 -3.40
N HIS A 162 11.10 8.25 -2.15
CA HIS A 162 12.43 8.42 -1.58
C HIS A 162 12.83 7.15 -0.82
N LEU A 163 13.98 6.57 -1.19
CA LEU A 163 14.57 5.45 -0.48
C LEU A 163 15.68 5.97 0.44
N GLU A 164 15.62 5.62 1.72
CA GLU A 164 16.65 5.96 2.70
C GLU A 164 17.16 4.72 3.45
N LYS A 165 18.34 4.80 4.05
CA LYS A 165 18.91 3.70 4.82
C LYS A 165 18.18 3.59 6.16
N GLY A 166 17.71 2.39 6.49
CA GLY A 166 17.17 2.05 7.81
C GLY A 166 17.56 0.63 8.23
N GLU A 167 17.09 0.18 9.39
CA GLU A 167 17.44 -1.16 9.91
C GLU A 167 16.74 -2.30 9.16
N ARG A 168 15.54 -2.03 8.65
CA ARG A 168 14.67 -2.98 7.97
C ARG A 168 13.85 -2.27 6.90
N LEU A 169 13.22 -3.06 6.02
CA LEU A 169 12.23 -2.53 5.09
C LEU A 169 11.05 -1.94 5.89
N SER A 170 10.78 -0.65 5.76
CA SER A 170 9.71 0.05 6.48
C SER A 170 9.25 1.26 5.68
N LEU A 171 7.95 1.50 5.60
CA LEU A 171 7.44 2.75 5.05
C LEU A 171 7.35 3.75 6.20
N LEU A 172 8.04 4.88 6.04
CA LEU A 172 8.23 5.88 7.09
C LEU A 172 7.24 7.03 6.94
N LYS A 173 6.98 7.44 5.69
CA LYS A 173 6.17 8.61 5.38
C LYS A 173 5.33 8.36 4.14
N VAL A 174 4.09 8.83 4.18
CA VAL A 174 3.22 8.93 3.01
C VAL A 174 2.72 10.37 2.92
N MET A 175 2.81 10.94 1.73
CA MET A 175 2.25 12.24 1.41
C MET A 175 0.91 12.04 0.71
N ILE A 176 -0.13 12.68 1.23
CA ILE A 176 -1.48 12.63 0.70
C ILE A 176 -1.87 14.03 0.21
N LYS A 177 -2.23 14.12 -1.07
CA LYS A 177 -2.91 15.29 -1.62
C LYS A 177 -4.37 15.22 -1.20
N ASP A 178 -4.74 15.99 -0.18
CA ASP A 178 -6.10 16.10 0.33
C ASP A 178 -6.24 17.39 1.14
N ALA A 179 -7.23 18.22 0.80
CA ALA A 179 -7.49 19.48 1.47
C ALA A 179 -7.82 19.30 2.96
N ASN A 180 -8.39 18.16 3.34
CA ASN A 180 -8.91 17.89 4.68
C ASN A 180 -8.00 16.98 5.52
N CYS A 181 -6.93 16.43 4.95
CA CYS A 181 -6.01 15.55 5.68
C CYS A 181 -5.27 16.33 6.77
N LYS A 182 -5.06 15.70 7.93
CA LYS A 182 -4.21 16.23 9.01
C LYS A 182 -2.93 15.43 9.08
N ASN A 183 -1.83 16.09 9.43
CA ASN A 183 -0.58 15.39 9.71
C ASN A 183 -0.78 14.52 10.96
N THR A 184 -0.44 13.24 10.85
CA THR A 184 -0.54 12.29 11.97
C THR A 184 0.53 11.20 11.85
N ILE A 185 0.62 10.37 12.88
CA ILE A 185 1.37 9.12 12.86
C ILE A 185 0.35 8.01 13.03
N ASP A 186 0.33 7.06 12.09
CA ASP A 186 -0.57 5.91 12.19
C ASP A 186 -0.07 4.90 13.26
N PRO A 187 -0.90 3.92 13.65
CA PRO A 187 -0.50 2.92 14.65
C PRO A 187 0.71 2.05 14.24
N ASN A 188 1.09 2.07 12.96
CA ASN A 188 2.23 1.34 12.41
C ASN A 188 3.52 2.17 12.45
N GLY A 189 3.46 3.43 12.90
CA GLY A 189 4.58 4.36 12.98
C GLY A 189 4.80 5.16 11.70
N VAL A 190 3.84 5.17 10.78
CA VAL A 190 3.94 5.88 9.49
C VAL A 190 3.50 7.32 9.67
N HIS A 191 4.33 8.28 9.29
CA HIS A 191 3.91 9.66 9.20
C HIS A 191 3.02 9.86 7.98
N VAL A 192 1.73 10.09 8.22
CA VAL A 192 0.76 10.44 7.19
C VAL A 192 0.69 11.97 7.14
N LEU A 193 1.17 12.55 6.05
CA LEU A 193 1.38 13.98 5.92
C LEU A 193 0.51 14.54 4.80
N LYS A 194 -0.13 15.68 5.07
CA LYS A 194 -0.82 16.46 4.04
C LYS A 194 0.20 17.11 3.11
N GLN A 195 -0.05 17.00 1.82
CA GLN A 195 0.61 17.79 0.80
C GLN A 195 -0.41 18.81 0.25
N THR A 196 -0.07 20.10 0.42
CA THR A 196 -0.79 21.25 -0.15
C THR A 196 -0.41 21.48 -1.60
#